data_AF-R9BV18-F1
#
_entry.id   AF-R9BV18-F1
#
_cell.length_a   1.000
_cell.length_b   1.000
_cell.length_c   1.000
_cell.angle_alpha   90.00
_cell.angle_beta   90.00
_cell.angle_gamma   90.00
#
_symmetry.space_group_name_H-M   'P 1'
#
loop_
_entity.id
_entity.type
_entity.pdbx_description
1 polymer ?
#
loop_
_entity_poly.entity_id
_entity_poly.type
_entity_poly.pdbx_seq_one_letter_code
_entity_poly.pdbx_strand_id
1 'polypeptide(L)' 'MIIEDRILNLGGDLLKKKIIDLKENGLKTEPAFAKILNLKGNPYNELLKLEKLDDIEIMNLLESRVHLD' A
#
# COMPACT_ATOMS: atom_id res chain seq x y z
N MET A 1 2.47 -2.06 10.52
CA MET A 1 1.14 -1.62 11.02
C MET A 1 0.08 -2.62 10.55
N ILE A 2 -1.07 -2.75 11.23
CA ILE A 2 -2.14 -3.70 10.84
C ILE A 2 -2.61 -3.44 9.41
N ILE A 3 -2.77 -2.17 9.03
CA ILE A 3 -3.17 -1.79 7.68
C ILE A 3 -2.17 -2.19 6.58
N GLU A 4 -0.87 -2.14 6.86
CA GLU A 4 0.16 -2.56 5.91
C GLU A 4 0.06 -4.07 5.63
N ASP A 5 -0.08 -4.89 6.69
CA ASP A 5 -0.24 -6.34 6.55
C ASP A 5 -1.51 -6.69 5.78
N ARG A 6 -2.63 -6.02 6.11
CA ARG A 6 -3.91 -6.18 5.40
C ARG A 6 -3.80 -5.84 3.92
N ILE A 7 -3.15 -4.73 3.58
CA ILE A 7 -2.89 -4.33 2.19
C ILE A 7 -2.02 -5.35 1.46
N LEU A 8 -0.98 -5.89 2.11
CA LEU A 8 -0.12 -6.91 1.49
C LEU A 8 -0.86 -8.24 1.26
N ASN A 9 -1.76 -8.62 2.17
CA ASN A 9 -2.56 -9.84 2.02
C ASN A 9 -3.59 -9.70 0.91
N LEU A 10 -4.24 -8.54 0.77
CA LEU A 10 -5.21 -8.28 -0.30
C LEU A 10 -4.55 -8.03 -1.65
N GLY A 11 -3.39 -7.37 -1.70
CA GLY A 11 -2.68 -7.02 -2.94
C GLY A 11 -1.75 -8.10 -3.51
N GLY A 12 -1.57 -9.21 -2.79
CA GLY A 12 -0.82 -10.37 -3.26
C GLY A 12 0.69 -10.15 -3.46
N ASP A 13 1.33 -11.14 -4.09
CA ASP A 13 2.78 -11.22 -4.15
C ASP A 13 3.44 -10.14 -5.02
N LEU A 14 2.73 -9.67 -6.07
CA LEU A 14 3.23 -8.59 -6.90
C LEU A 14 3.36 -7.28 -6.11
N LEU A 15 2.37 -6.95 -5.29
CA LEU A 15 2.45 -5.77 -4.41
C LEU A 15 3.58 -5.92 -3.39
N LYS A 16 3.69 -7.10 -2.75
CA LYS A 16 4.77 -7.41 -1.81
C LYS A 16 6.14 -7.19 -2.44
N LYS A 17 6.35 -7.70 -3.66
CA LYS A 17 7.60 -7.52 -4.39
C LYS A 17 7.90 -6.05 -4.66
N LYS A 18 6.93 -5.27 -5.16
CA LYS A 18 7.10 -3.83 -5.40
C LYS A 18 7.46 -3.06 -4.11
N ILE A 19 6.87 -3.44 -2.97
CA ILE A 19 7.21 -2.84 -1.66
C ILE A 19 8.63 -3.20 -1.24
N ILE A 20 9.05 -4.46 -1.40
CA ILE A 20 10.40 -4.91 -1.10
C ILE A 20 11.42 -4.15 -1.97
N ASP A 21 11.20 -4.09 -3.29
CA ASP A 21 12.08 -3.39 -4.22
C ASP A 21 12.27 -1.92 -3.81
N LEU A 22 11.19 -1.21 -3.44
CA LEU A 22 11.28 0.17 -2.97
C LEU A 22 12.07 0.30 -1.67
N LYS A 23 11.89 -0.64 -0.74
CA LYS A 23 12.61 -0.65 0.54
C LYS A 23 14.10 -0.94 0.36
N GLU A 24 14.45 -1.87 -0.52
CA GLU A 24 15.84 -2.16 -0.89
C GLU A 24 16.51 -0.96 -1.56
N ASN A 25 15.74 -0.14 -2.28
CA ASN A 25 16.19 1.15 -2.83
C ASN A 25 16.19 2.30 -1.80
N GLY A 26 16.07 2.01 -0.51
CA GLY A 26 16.24 2.97 0.58
C GLY A 26 14.97 3.71 1.02
N LEU A 27 13.78 3.38 0.48
CA LEU A 27 12.54 3.93 1.03
C LEU A 27 12.20 3.25 2.35
N LYS A 28 11.72 4.03 3.32
CA LYS A 28 11.06 3.48 4.51
C LYS A 28 9.71 2.85 4.12
N THR A 29 9.17 2.05 5.03
CA THR A 29 7.93 1.29 4.81
C THR A 29 6.77 2.20 4.41
N GLU A 30 6.41 3.21 5.20
CA GLU A 30 5.25 4.06 4.95
C GLU A 30 5.37 4.85 3.63
N PRO A 31 6.51 5.51 3.32
CA PRO A 31 6.72 6.12 2.01
C PRO A 31 6.63 5.15 0.83
N ALA A 32 7.04 3.88 0.99
CA ALA A 32 6.94 2.88 -0.08
C ALA A 32 5.47 2.57 -0.40
N PHE A 33 4.65 2.34 0.62
CA PHE A 33 3.20 2.16 0.42
C PHE A 33 2.55 3.41 -0.15
N ALA A 34 2.84 4.60 0.39
CA ALA A 34 2.28 5.85 -0.12
C ALA A 34 2.64 6.09 -1.59
N LYS A 35 3.85 5.72 -2.00
CA LYS A 35 4.30 5.80 -3.39
C LYS A 35 3.50 4.86 -4.31
N ILE A 36 3.36 3.59 -3.94
CA ILE A 36 2.62 2.61 -4.76
C ILE A 36 1.13 2.95 -4.84
N LEU A 37 0.52 3.33 -3.71
CA LEU A 37 -0.90 3.65 -3.61
C LEU A 37 -1.21 5.10 -4.04
N ASN A 38 -0.20 5.83 -4.54
CA ASN A 38 -0.28 7.22 -4.95
C ASN A 38 -0.98 8.13 -3.90
N LEU A 39 -0.69 7.90 -2.61
CA LEU A 39 -1.26 8.68 -1.52
C LEU A 39 -0.64 10.08 -1.50
N LYS A 40 -1.48 11.10 -1.29
CA LYS A 40 -1.05 12.49 -1.24
C LYS A 40 -1.06 12.97 0.21
N GLY A 41 0.08 13.46 0.69
CA GLY A 41 0.22 13.94 2.06
C GLY A 41 1.28 13.16 2.84
N ASN A 42 1.17 13.18 4.17
CA ASN A 42 2.10 12.47 5.03
C ASN A 42 1.84 10.95 4.95
N PRO A 43 2.84 10.11 4.60
CA PRO A 43 2.63 8.68 4.36
C PRO A 43 1.98 7.92 5.52
N TYR A 44 2.43 8.18 6.75
CA TYR A 44 1.90 7.53 7.94
C TYR A 44 0.43 7.88 8.17
N ASN A 45 0.09 9.17 8.10
CA ASN A 45 -1.27 9.64 8.30
C ASN A 45 -2.23 9.14 7.20
N GLU A 46 -1.80 9.15 5.94
CA GLU A 46 -2.64 8.66 4.84
C GLU A 46 -2.87 7.14 4.92
N LEU A 47 -1.87 6.36 5.34
CA LEU A 47 -2.05 4.92 5.57
C LEU A 47 -3.03 4.64 6.70
N LEU A 48 -2.95 5.36 7.82
CA LEU A 48 -3.89 5.19 8.93
C LEU A 48 -5.34 5.47 8.52
N LYS A 49 -5.60 6.38 7.58
CA LYS A 49 -6.97 6.63 7.09
C LYS A 49 -7.58 5.38 6.44
N LEU A 50 -6.76 4.52 5.84
CA LEU A 50 -7.23 3.29 5.19
C LEU A 50 -7.72 2.23 6.18
N GLU A 51 -7.40 2.34 7.48
CA GLU A 51 -7.96 1.44 8.52
C GLU A 51 -9.48 1.52 8.62
N LYS A 52 -10.08 2.62 8.15
CA LYS A 52 -11.54 2.81 8.15
C LYS A 52 -12.25 2.09 7.00
N LEU A 53 -11.50 1.58 6.03
CA LEU A 53 -12.04 0.91 4.86
C LEU A 53 -12.23 -0.59 5.11
N ASP A 54 -13.27 -1.16 4.49
CA ASP A 54 -13.44 -2.61 4.43
C ASP A 54 -12.51 -3.26 3.38
N ASP A 55 -12.50 -4.60 3.31
CA ASP A 55 -11.60 -5.31 2.38
C ASP A 55 -11.97 -5.04 0.92
N ILE A 56 -13.26 -4.86 0.61
CA ILE A 56 -13.74 -4.59 -0.74
C ILE A 56 -13.28 -3.20 -1.18
N GLU A 57 -13.39 -2.20 -0.32
CA GLU A 57 -12.90 -0.85 -0.57
C GLU A 57 -11.38 -0.81 -0.76
N ILE A 58 -10.63 -1.58 0.03
CA ILE A 58 -9.16 -1.69 -0.15
C ILE A 58 -8.84 -2.39 -1.47
N MET A 59 -9.51 -3.48 -1.83
CA MET A 59 -9.28 -4.16 -3.11
C MET A 59 -9.57 -3.24 -4.30
N ASN A 60 -10.70 -2.52 -4.28
CA ASN A 60 -11.03 -1.54 -5.32
C ASN A 60 -9.98 -0.41 -5.41
N LEU A 61 -9.45 0.03 -4.26
CA LEU A 61 -8.36 1.01 -4.22
C LEU A 61 -7.07 0.44 -4.84
N LEU A 62 -6.76 -0.83 -4.57
CA LEU A 62 -5.59 -1.49 -5.13
C LEU A 62 -5.71 -1.65 -6.65
N GLU A 63 -6.85 -2.12 -7.15
CA GLU A 63 -7.10 -2.26 -8.60
C GLU A 63 -7.03 -0.92 -9.33
N SER A 64 -7.52 0.16 -8.73
CA SER A 64 -7.52 1.48 -9.38
C SER A 64 -6.17 2.20 -9.36
N ARG A 65 -5.23 1.77 -8.52
CA ARG A 65 -3.97 2.51 -8.28
C ARG A 65 -2.70 1.71 -8.54
N VAL A 66 -2.81 0.39 -8.51
CA VAL A 66 -1.70 -0.51 -8.76
C VAL A 66 -1.99 -1.21 -10.07
N HIS A 67 -1.27 -0.84 -11.13
CA HIS A 67 -1.21 -1.66 -12.33
C HIS A 67 -0.54 -2.98 -11.96
N LEU A 68 -1.36 -3.99 -11.66
CA LEU A 68 -0.96 -5.33 -11.22
C LEU A 68 -0.74 -6.30 -12.40
N ASP A 69 -0.71 -5.75 -13.61
CA ASP A 69 -0.38 -6.38 -14.88
C ASP A 69 1.08 -6.85 -14.96
#